data_AF-A0A7I7RR70-F1
#
_entry.id   AF-A0A7I7RR70-F1
#
_cell.length_a   1.000
_cell.length_b   1.000
_cell.length_c   1.000
_cell.angle_alpha   90.00
_cell.angle_beta   90.00
_cell.angle_gamma   90.00
#
_symmetry.space_group_name_H-M   'P 1'
#
loop_
_entity.id
_entity.type
_entity.pdbx_description
1 polymer ?
#
loop_
_entity_poly.entity_id
_entity_poly.type
_entity_poly.pdbx_seq_one_letter_code
_entity_poly.pdbx_strand_id
1 'polypeptide(L)' 'MQFIVAEHERVWRTDPDALADIAAIFTAAPAFVLDEQRNAGHNTSLSVSAAAYHLKVLSFVEECVVAHLSAETKLEAG' A
#
# COMPACT_ATOMS: atom_id res chain seq x y z
N MET A 1 -4.87 -4.69 -0.23
CA MET A 1 -3.72 -4.48 0.68
C MET A 1 -2.75 -3.54 -0.01
N GLN A 2 -2.28 -2.50 0.68
CA GLN A 2 -1.19 -1.64 0.21
C GLN A 2 0.01 -1.83 1.12
N PHE A 3 1.18 -2.03 0.53
CA PHE A 3 2.46 -2.10 1.22
C PHE A 3 3.37 -1.01 0.65
N ILE A 4 3.83 -0.11 1.51
CA ILE A 4 4.69 1.02 1.13
C ILE A 4 6.09 0.78 1.71
N VAL A 5 7.09 0.68 0.85
CA VAL A 5 8.51 0.64 1.23
C VAL A 5 9.13 2.03 1.14
N ALA A 6 10.03 2.37 2.06
CA ALA A 6 10.76 3.64 1.99
C ALA A 6 11.97 3.53 1.04
N GLU A 7 12.23 4.56 0.22
CA GLU A 7 13.38 4.63 -0.71
C GLU A 7 14.73 4.35 -0.03
N HIS A 8 14.87 4.75 1.24
CA HIS A 8 16.09 4.57 2.03
C HIS A 8 15.89 3.60 3.21
N GLU A 9 15.02 2.61 3.06
CA GLU A 9 14.91 1.52 4.03
C GLU A 9 16.24 0.76 4.17
N ARG A 10 16.65 0.50 5.42
CA ARG A 10 17.95 -0.10 5.78
C ARG A 10 17.90 -1.06 6.97
N VAL A 11 16.74 -1.20 7.61
CA VAL A 11 16.51 -2.06 8.78
C VAL A 11 16.17 -3.48 8.33
N TRP A 12 15.47 -3.63 7.20
CA TRP A 12 15.08 -4.92 6.64
C TRP A 12 15.30 -4.94 5.12
N ARG A 13 15.17 -6.14 4.55
CA ARG A 13 15.54 -6.44 3.16
C ARG A 13 14.42 -6.03 2.20
N THR A 14 14.76 -5.21 1.21
CA THR A 14 13.81 -4.60 0.26
C THR A 14 14.12 -4.93 -1.20
N ASP A 15 14.95 -5.94 -1.46
CA ASP A 15 15.17 -6.40 -2.83
C ASP A 15 13.90 -7.01 -3.45
N PRO A 16 13.81 -7.10 -4.79
CA PRO A 16 12.60 -7.56 -5.47
C PRO A 16 12.10 -8.92 -5.00
N ASP A 17 12.98 -9.87 -4.67
CA ASP A 17 12.59 -11.21 -4.22
C ASP A 17 11.97 -11.11 -2.82
N ALA A 18 12.56 -10.31 -1.92
CA ALA A 18 12.00 -10.06 -0.59
C ALA A 18 10.61 -9.42 -0.64
N LEU A 19 10.40 -8.45 -1.53
CA LEU A 19 9.10 -7.79 -1.69
C LEU A 19 8.06 -8.73 -2.33
N ALA A 20 8.49 -9.61 -3.24
CA ALA A 20 7.63 -10.65 -3.79
C ALA A 20 7.21 -11.68 -2.71
N ASP A 21 8.13 -12.09 -1.84
CA ASP A 21 7.85 -12.97 -0.70
C ASP A 21 6.80 -12.33 0.24
N ILE A 22 6.93 -11.03 0.53
CA ILE A 22 5.95 -10.30 1.34
C ILE A 22 4.58 -10.30 0.65
N ALA A 23 4.53 -9.96 -0.65
CA ALA A 23 3.29 -9.93 -1.41
C ALA A 23 2.58 -11.29 -1.41
N ALA A 24 3.33 -12.39 -1.52
CA ALA A 24 2.80 -13.75 -1.56
C ALA A 24 2.08 -14.19 -0.26
N ILE A 25 2.38 -13.55 0.88
CA ILE A 25 1.74 -13.89 2.17
C ILE A 25 0.30 -13.35 2.25
N PHE A 26 -0.05 -12.30 1.49
CA PHE A 26 -1.36 -11.66 1.52
C PHE A 26 -2.42 -12.36 0.64
N THR A 27 -2.57 -13.67 0.79
CA THR A 27 -3.43 -14.51 -0.06
C THR A 27 -4.93 -14.22 0.06
N ALA A 28 -5.37 -13.64 1.18
CA ALA A 28 -6.77 -13.25 1.40
C ALA A 28 -7.11 -11.84 0.91
N ALA A 29 -6.12 -11.04 0.50
CA ALA A 29 -6.37 -9.70 0.00
C ALA A 29 -6.93 -9.76 -1.42
N PRO A 30 -8.01 -9.02 -1.75
CA PRO A 30 -8.58 -9.02 -3.11
C PRO A 30 -7.60 -8.44 -4.16
N ALA A 31 -6.65 -7.61 -3.71
CA ALA A 31 -5.55 -7.10 -4.49
C ALA A 31 -4.38 -6.72 -3.57
N PHE A 32 -3.16 -6.74 -4.11
CA PHE A 32 -1.94 -6.28 -3.45
C PHE A 32 -1.30 -5.15 -4.27
N VAL A 33 -0.99 -4.03 -3.62
CA VAL A 33 -0.33 -2.86 -4.21
C VAL A 33 1.00 -2.64 -3.50
N LEU A 34 2.09 -2.71 -4.25
CA LEU A 34 3.42 -2.36 -3.79
C LEU A 34 3.74 -0.92 -4.21
N ASP A 35 4.07 -0.09 -3.23
CA ASP A 35 4.37 1.32 -3.40
C ASP A 35 5.75 1.66 -2.80
N GLU A 36 6.40 2.69 -3.34
CA GLU A 36 7.60 3.27 -2.73
C GLU A 36 7.29 4.69 -2.23
N GLN A 37 7.76 5.03 -1.02
CA GLN A 37 7.80 6.39 -0.50
C GLN A 37 9.19 6.99 -0.69
N ARG A 38 9.26 7.97 -1.58
CA ARG A 38 10.47 8.75 -1.83
C ARG A 38 10.82 9.64 -0.64
N ASN A 39 12.11 9.93 -0.49
CA ASN A 39 12.64 10.80 0.56
C ASN A 39 12.21 10.37 1.97
N ALA A 40 12.19 9.07 2.23
CA ALA A 40 11.89 8.49 3.52
C ALA A 40 12.88 7.38 3.86
N GLY A 41 13.12 7.20 5.16
CA GLY A 41 13.71 5.99 5.72
C GLY A 41 12.65 5.18 6.47
N HIS A 42 13.12 4.28 7.34
CA HIS A 42 12.30 3.33 8.09
C HIS A 42 11.07 3.96 8.77
N ASN A 43 11.24 5.11 9.41
CA ASN A 43 10.16 5.81 10.11
C ASN A 43 9.38 6.72 9.13
N THR A 44 8.76 6.11 8.12
CA THR A 44 8.12 6.83 7.00
C THR A 44 7.07 7.84 7.46
N SER A 45 6.23 7.47 8.43
CA SER A 45 5.18 8.34 9.00
C SER A 45 5.71 9.48 9.89
N LEU A 46 6.98 9.43 10.30
CA LEU A 46 7.63 10.44 11.13
C LEU A 46 8.76 11.17 10.38
N SER A 47 8.82 11.00 9.06
CA SER A 47 9.84 11.59 8.21
C SER A 47 9.43 12.97 7.69
N VAL A 48 10.35 13.65 7.00
CA VAL A 48 10.05 14.91 6.28
C VAL A 48 9.00 14.73 5.16
N SER A 49 8.82 13.49 4.67
CA SER A 49 7.81 13.15 3.67
C SER A 49 6.52 12.58 4.28
N ALA A 50 6.34 12.67 5.60
CA ALA A 50 5.17 12.14 6.31
C ALA A 50 3.83 12.61 5.72
N ALA A 51 3.71 13.89 5.36
CA ALA A 51 2.49 14.41 4.74
C ALA A 51 2.17 13.69 3.41
N ALA A 52 3.18 13.50 2.56
CA ALA A 52 3.01 12.79 1.28
C ALA A 52 2.68 11.30 1.51
N TYR A 53 3.34 10.67 2.47
CA TYR A 53 3.04 9.29 2.87
C TYR A 53 1.58 9.14 3.35
N HIS A 54 1.11 10.01 4.23
CA HIS A 54 -0.25 9.96 4.74
C HIS A 54 -1.30 10.23 3.65
N LEU A 55 -1.03 11.14 2.72
CA LEU A 55 -1.92 11.36 1.58
C LEU A 55 -1.99 10.12 0.67
N LYS A 56 -0.88 9.42 0.45
CA LYS A 56 -0.86 8.15 -0.30
C LYS A 56 -1.72 7.08 0.39
N VAL A 57 -1.61 6.96 1.71
CA VAL A 57 -2.44 6.02 2.50
C VAL A 57 -3.93 6.39 2.42
N LEU A 58 -4.28 7.67 2.56
CA LEU A 58 -5.67 8.13 2.49
C LEU A 58 -6.28 7.92 1.10
N SER A 59 -5.52 8.19 0.03
CA SER A 59 -5.94 7.91 -1.35
C SER A 59 -6.28 6.44 -1.55
N PHE A 60 -5.43 5.53 -1.05
CA PHE A 60 -5.69 4.09 -1.16
C PHE A 60 -6.94 3.65 -0.38
N VAL A 61 -7.20 4.25 0.79
CA VAL A 61 -8.42 3.99 1.55
C VAL A 61 -9.65 4.44 0.77
N GLU A 62 -9.62 5.62 0.16
CA GLU A 62 -10.71 6.12 -0.69
C GLU A 62 -10.95 5.18 -1.89
N GLU A 63 -9.90 4.73 -2.57
CA GLU A 63 -9.99 3.75 -3.65
C GLU A 63 -10.66 2.45 -3.19
N CYS A 64 -10.32 1.95 -1.99
CA CYS A 64 -10.97 0.76 -1.43
C CYS A 64 -12.47 0.96 -1.19
N VAL A 65 -12.86 2.12 -0.67
CA VAL A 65 -14.28 2.46 -0.45
C VAL A 65 -15.03 2.51 -1.78
N VAL A 66 -14.47 3.19 -2.79
CA VAL A 66 -15.06 3.26 -4.13
C VAL A 66 -15.19 1.88 -4.76
N ALA A 67 -14.16 1.03 -4.64
CA ALA A 67 -14.18 -0.33 -5.16
C ALA A 67 -15.27 -1.19 -4.50
N HIS A 68 -15.46 -1.05 -3.18
CA HIS A 68 -16.50 -1.75 -2.43
C HIS A 68 -17.90 -1.34 -2.88
N LEU A 69 -18.20 -0.04 -2.90
CA LEU A 69 -19.50 0.49 -3.34
C LEU A 69 -19.83 0.09 -4.79
N SER A 70 -18.81 0.08 -5.65
CA SER A 70 -18.93 -0.34 -7.05
C SER A 70 -19.23 -1.84 -7.18
N ALA A 71 -18.72 -2.67 -6.28
CA ALA A 71 -19.03 -4.10 -6.24
C ALA A 71 -20.48 -4.33 -5.77
N GLU A 72 -20.93 -3.64 -4.72
CA GLU A 72 -22.32 -3.72 -4.22
C GLU A 72 -23.34 -3.33 -5.29
N THR A 73 -23.11 -2.23 -6.00
CA THR A 73 -24.00 -1.79 -7.09
C THR A 73 -24.11 -2.84 -8.20
N LYS A 74 -23.02 -3.55 -8.53
CA LYS A 74 -23.03 -4.62 -9.53
C LYS A 74 -23.79 -5.86 -9.05
N LEU A 75 -23.75 -6.16 -7.75
CA LEU A 75 -24.50 -7.26 -7.13
C LEU A 75 -26.01 -6.98 -7.11
N GLU A 76 -26.43 -5.74 -6.87
CA GLU A 76 -27.86 -5.36 -6.87
C GLU A 76 -28.48 -5.28 -8.27
N ALA A 77 -27.66 -5.07 -9.30
CA ALA A 77 -28.10 -4.93 -10.69
C ALA A 77 -28.16 -6.26 -11.48
N GLY A 78 -27.74 -7.38 -10.88
CA GLY A 78 -27.72 -8.72 -11.47
C GLY A 78 -28.76 -9.65 -10.88
#